data_AF-A0A7J6CDG1-F1
#
_entry.id   AF-A0A7J6CDG1-F1
#
_cell.length_a   1.000
_cell.length_b   1.000
_cell.length_c   1.000
_cell.angle_alpha   90.00
_cell.angle_beta   90.00
_cell.angle_gamma   90.00
#
_symmetry.space_group_name_H-M   'P 1'
#
loop_
_entity.id
_entity.type
_entity.pdbx_description
1 polymer ?
#
loop_
_entity_poly.entity_id
_entity_poly.type
_entity_poly.pdbx_seq_one_letter_code
_entity_poly.pdbx_strand_id
1 'polypeptide(L)' 'MYARSVIILLCFLVAISDGASVPDCKYSQNICPMNFSPLCGTNGITYGNECMLCAAIKASNTKILIRNQGQC' A
#
# COMPACT_ATOMS: atom_id res chain seq x y z
N MET A 1 23.51 16.10 -24.41
CA MET A 1 23.72 14.66 -24.68
C MET A 1 24.11 13.89 -23.41
N TYR A 2 24.90 14.46 -22.48
CA TYR A 2 25.26 13.82 -21.20
C TYR A 2 24.14 13.74 -20.14
N ALA A 3 23.22 14.72 -20.10
CA ALA A 3 22.13 14.76 -19.12
C ALA A 3 21.14 13.59 -19.22
N ARG A 4 20.92 13.04 -20.42
CA ARG A 4 20.02 11.89 -20.64
C ARG A 4 20.63 10.56 -20.18
N SER A 5 21.94 10.37 -20.35
CA SER A 5 22.65 9.15 -19.93
C SER A 5 22.77 9.02 -18.40
N VAL A 6 22.86 10.15 -17.68
CA VAL A 6 22.90 10.17 -16.21
C VAL A 6 21.54 9.84 -15.60
N ILE A 7 20.44 10.35 -16.19
CA ILE A 7 19.07 10.06 -15.72
C ILE A 7 18.77 8.56 -15.85
N ILE A 8 19.17 7.91 -16.93
CA ILE A 8 18.96 6.46 -17.13
C ILE A 8 19.70 5.63 -16.06
N LEU A 9 20.95 5.99 -15.74
CA LEU A 9 21.74 5.30 -14.72
C LEU A 9 21.16 5.47 -13.31
N LEU A 10 20.66 6.67 -13.00
CA LEU A 10 19.96 6.95 -11.75
C LEU A 10 18.61 6.21 -11.68
N CYS A 11 17.90 6.09 -12.81
CA CYS A 11 16.67 5.29 -12.89
C CYS A 11 16.93 3.80 -12.67
N PHE A 12 18.07 3.25 -13.10
CA PHE A 12 18.44 1.86 -12.78
C PHE A 12 18.67 1.64 -11.28
N LEU A 13 19.22 2.64 -10.57
CA LEU A 13 19.35 2.60 -9.10
C LEU A 13 18.02 2.87 -8.38
N VAL A 14 17.09 3.58 -9.04
CA VAL A 14 15.73 3.94 -8.57
C VAL A 14 14.67 2.97 -9.15
N ALA A 15 15.05 1.79 -9.63
CA ALA A 15 14.09 0.75 -10.03
C ALA A 15 13.67 -0.13 -8.84
N ILE A 16 13.97 0.29 -7.60
CA ILE A 16 13.45 -0.34 -6.39
C ILE A 16 12.02 0.17 -6.21
N SER A 17 11.06 -0.43 -6.92
CA SER A 17 9.66 -0.27 -6.53
C SER A 17 9.53 -0.99 -5.19
N ASP A 18 9.50 -0.23 -4.09
CA ASP A 18 9.10 -0.74 -2.78
C ASP A 18 7.85 -1.59 -3.01
N GLY A 19 7.91 -2.89 -2.68
CA GLY A 19 6.89 -3.90 -3.03
C GLY A 19 5.54 -3.71 -2.36
N ALA A 20 5.18 -2.47 -2.01
CA ALA A 20 3.95 -2.09 -1.37
C ALA A 20 2.88 -1.75 -2.42
N SER A 21 1.72 -2.37 -2.28
CA SER A 21 0.56 -2.13 -3.15
C SER A 21 -0.32 -1.02 -2.57
N VAL A 22 -0.80 -0.10 -3.40
CA VAL A 22 -1.73 0.95 -2.97
C VAL A 22 -3.13 0.35 -2.80
N PRO A 23 -3.78 0.48 -1.63
CA PRO A 23 -5.15 -0.01 -1.45
C PRO A 23 -6.17 0.86 -2.19
N ASP A 24 -7.22 0.25 -2.73
CA ASP A 24 -8.32 0.98 -3.38
C ASP A 24 -9.35 1.48 -2.35
N CYS A 25 -9.09 2.65 -1.78
CA CYS A 25 -9.97 3.25 -0.77
C CYS A 25 -11.10 4.12 -1.36
N LYS A 26 -11.34 4.05 -2.67
CA LYS A 26 -12.35 4.87 -3.37
C LYS A 26 -13.75 4.68 -2.82
N TYR A 27 -14.07 3.47 -2.36
CA TYR A 27 -15.39 3.12 -1.81
C TYR A 27 -15.32 2.57 -0.39
N SER A 28 -14.36 3.01 0.43
CA SER A 28 -14.37 2.61 1.85
C SER A 28 -15.67 3.08 2.49
N GLN A 29 -16.62 2.14 2.55
CA GLN A 29 -17.98 2.32 3.04
C GLN A 29 -17.88 2.43 4.57
N ASN A 30 -18.87 3.09 5.18
CA ASN A 30 -19.00 3.06 6.65
C ASN A 30 -19.22 1.61 7.17
N ILE A 31 -19.57 0.68 6.28
CA ILE A 31 -19.82 -0.72 6.57
C ILE A 31 -18.83 -1.55 5.75
N CYS A 32 -17.91 -2.25 6.41
CA CYS A 32 -17.04 -3.19 5.73
C CYS A 32 -17.69 -4.58 5.66
N PRO A 33 -17.51 -5.32 4.55
CA PRO A 33 -17.90 -6.72 4.51
C PRO A 33 -17.12 -7.52 5.56
N MET A 34 -17.75 -8.58 6.08
CA MET A 34 -17.15 -9.49 7.07
C MET A 34 -16.34 -10.62 6.42
N ASN A 35 -15.88 -10.43 5.18
CA ASN A 35 -14.99 -11.39 4.54
C ASN A 35 -13.60 -11.31 5.17
N PHE A 36 -13.03 -12.47 5.47
CA PHE A 36 -11.66 -12.56 5.96
C PHE A 36 -10.71 -12.74 4.79
N SER A 37 -10.00 -11.68 4.45
CA SER A 37 -9.00 -11.61 3.39
C SER A 37 -7.81 -10.81 3.93
N PRO A 38 -7.02 -11.40 4.85
CA PRO A 38 -6.07 -10.65 5.65
C PRO A 38 -4.99 -9.99 4.80
N LEU A 39 -4.53 -8.82 5.24
CA LEU A 39 -3.50 -8.02 4.59
C LEU A 39 -2.51 -7.49 5.62
N CYS A 40 -1.22 -7.48 5.28
CA CYS A 40 -0.20 -6.84 6.09
C CYS A 40 -0.01 -5.40 5.59
N GLY A 41 -0.24 -4.41 6.46
CA GLY A 41 0.06 -3.01 6.16
C GLY A 41 1.56 -2.72 6.24
N THR A 42 2.01 -1.65 5.58
CA THR A 42 3.40 -1.16 5.71
C THR A 42 3.74 -0.68 7.10
N ASN A 43 2.74 -0.46 7.96
CA ASN A 43 2.89 -0.19 9.39
C ASN A 43 3.06 -1.47 10.24
N GLY A 44 3.12 -2.65 9.63
CA GLY A 44 3.28 -3.93 10.33
C GLY A 44 2.00 -4.43 11.03
N ILE A 45 0.85 -3.85 10.74
CA ILE A 45 -0.44 -4.27 11.30
C ILE A 45 -1.18 -5.15 10.30
N THR A 46 -1.73 -6.26 10.79
CA THR A 46 -2.64 -7.12 10.01
C THR A 46 -4.05 -6.54 10.01
N TYR A 47 -4.63 -6.36 8.82
CA TYR A 47 -6.00 -5.94 8.62
C TYR A 47 -6.83 -7.12 8.11
N GLY A 48 -8.04 -7.31 8.63
CA GLY A 48 -8.89 -8.45 8.26
C GLY A 48 -9.32 -8.46 6.79
N ASN A 49 -9.38 -7.29 6.17
CA ASN A 49 -9.55 -7.09 4.73
C ASN A 49 -9.14 -5.67 4.32
N GLU A 50 -9.16 -5.40 3.01
CA GLU A 50 -8.80 -4.11 2.42
C GLU A 50 -9.72 -2.97 2.90
N CYS A 51 -11.01 -3.24 3.08
CA CYS A 51 -11.94 -2.22 3.58
C CYS A 51 -11.57 -1.76 5.00
N MET A 52 -11.22 -2.70 5.89
CA MET A 52 -10.76 -2.36 7.25
C MET A 52 -9.45 -1.57 7.24
N LEU A 53 -8.53 -1.90 6.33
CA LEU A 53 -7.30 -1.13 6.11
C LEU A 53 -7.62 0.31 5.67
N CYS A 54 -8.53 0.48 4.71
CA CYS A 54 -8.97 1.80 4.26
C CYS A 54 -9.72 2.60 5.35
N ALA A 55 -10.51 1.93 6.18
CA ALA A 55 -11.16 2.56 7.33
C ALA A 55 -10.11 3.10 8.33
N ALA A 56 -9.04 2.35 8.58
CA ALA A 56 -7.95 2.80 9.44
C ALA A 56 -7.17 3.99 8.83
N ILE A 57 -6.89 3.96 7.52
CA ILE A 57 -6.29 5.08 6.77
C ILE A 57 -7.12 6.36 6.97
N LYS A 58 -8.44 6.27 6.79
CA LYS A 58 -9.36 7.40 6.98
C LYS A 58 -9.39 7.89 8.42
N ALA A 59 -9.48 6.97 9.39
CA ALA A 59 -9.61 7.29 10.82
C ALA A 59 -8.35 7.97 11.38
N SER A 60 -7.17 7.51 10.97
CA SER A 60 -5.89 8.03 11.47
C SER A 60 -5.27 9.09 10.55
N ASN A 61 -5.86 9.36 9.39
CA ASN A 61 -5.31 10.24 8.34
C ASN A 61 -3.87 9.85 7.93
N THR A 62 -3.58 8.54 7.88
CA THR A 62 -2.24 8.00 7.56
C THR A 62 -2.23 7.33 6.20
N LYS A 63 -1.11 7.37 5.49
CA LYS A 63 -0.93 6.66 4.22
C LYS A 63 -0.33 5.28 4.48
N ILE A 64 -1.19 4.29 4.69
CA ILE A 64 -0.79 2.88 4.84
C ILE A 64 -0.89 2.21 3.47
N LEU A 65 0.15 1.49 3.07
CA LEU A 65 0.15 0.66 1.87
C LEU A 65 0.08 -0.80 2.27
N ILE A 66 -0.25 -1.69 1.34
CA ILE A 66 -0.27 -3.14 1.56
C ILE A 66 1.15 -3.66 1.33
N ARG A 67 1.81 -4.16 2.38
CA ARG A 67 3.12 -4.80 2.31
C ARG A 67 3.05 -6.19 1.67
N ASN A 68 2.08 -7.00 2.07
CA ASN A 68 1.83 -8.33 1.50
C ASN A 68 0.38 -8.77 1.74
N GLN A 69 -0.11 -9.67 0.89
CA GLN A 69 -1.34 -10.41 1.16
C GLN A 69 -1.10 -11.38 2.33
N GLY A 70 -2.12 -11.64 3.14
CA GLY A 70 -1.98 -12.43 4.37
C GLY A 70 -1.70 -11.57 5.61
N GLN A 71 -1.47 -12.24 6.74
CA GLN A 71 -1.10 -11.57 7.98
C GLN A 71 0.36 -11.10 7.90
N CYS A 72 0.70 -10.04 8.66
CA CYS A 72 2.06 -9.86 9.17
C CYS A 72 2.32 -10.95 10.24
#